data_AF-X1SJA6-F1
#
_entry.id   AF-X1SJA6-F1
#
_cell.length_a   1.000
_cell.length_b   1.000
_cell.length_c   1.000
_cell.angle_alpha   90.00
_cell.angle_beta   90.00
_cell.angle_gamma   90.00
#
_symmetry.space_group_name_H-M   'P 1'
#
loop_
_entity.id
_entity.type
_entity.pdbx_description
1 polymer ?
#
loop_
_entity_poly.entity_id
_entity_poly.type
_entity_poly.pdbx_seq_one_letter_code
_entity_poly.pdbx_strand_id
1 'polypeptide(L)'
;VGEFWQTPSETLASKRGDCEDTSLVLCSLLRNTINAHVALGSYQGYGHAWVVYGGQILESTYTSARPVPDPQDYDGLVAFNNCEVIESYPGALAEIFELGRDEVTKLNLMARALEAIA
;
A
#
# COMPACT_ATOMS: atom_id res chain seq x y z
N VAL A 1 14.73 9.47 13.21
CA VAL A 1 15.21 8.89 11.94
C VAL A 1 13.96 8.72 11.10
N GLY A 2 13.91 9.31 9.90
CA GLY A 2 12.77 9.16 9.00
C GLY A 2 12.68 7.74 8.45
N GLU A 3 11.51 7.36 7.97
CA GLU A 3 11.31 6.11 7.24
C GLU A 3 12.13 6.12 5.94
N PHE A 4 12.59 4.94 5.54
CA PHE A 4 13.38 4.74 4.34
C PHE A 4 12.61 3.86 3.38
N TRP A 5 12.19 4.42 2.25
CA TRP A 5 11.50 3.68 1.20
C TRP A 5 12.53 3.06 0.28
N GLN A 6 12.48 1.73 0.15
CA GLN A 6 13.36 0.98 -0.73
C GLN A 6 12.91 1.12 -2.18
N THR A 7 13.89 1.20 -3.09
CA THR A 7 13.64 1.00 -4.52
C THR A 7 13.23 -0.45 -4.79
N PRO A 8 12.52 -0.74 -5.89
CA PRO A 8 12.16 -2.12 -6.24
C PRO A 8 13.35 -3.08 -6.29
N SER A 9 14.50 -2.63 -6.79
CA SER A 9 15.73 -3.42 -6.82
C SER A 9 16.27 -3.74 -5.42
N GLU A 10 16.18 -2.80 -4.48
CA GLU A 10 16.62 -3.01 -3.09
C GLU A 10 15.70 -4.00 -2.38
N THR A 11 14.38 -3.85 -2.49
CA THR A 11 13.39 -4.78 -1.91
C THR A 11 13.60 -6.21 -2.44
N LEU A 12 13.82 -6.37 -3.75
CA LEU A 12 14.07 -7.68 -4.36
C LEU A 12 15.43 -8.28 -3.93
N ALA A 13 16.48 -7.45 -3.85
CA ALA A 13 17.82 -7.90 -3.45
C ALA A 13 17.88 -8.30 -1.96
N SER A 14 17.25 -7.51 -1.10
CA SER A 14 17.21 -7.74 0.35
C SER A 14 16.24 -8.85 0.74
N LYS A 15 15.23 -9.12 -0.11
CA LYS A 15 14.08 -9.99 0.18
C LYS A 15 13.32 -9.52 1.43
N ARG A 16 13.33 -8.22 1.68
CA ARG A 16 12.71 -7.56 2.83
C ARG A 16 12.06 -6.26 2.37
N GLY A 17 10.88 -6.00 2.88
CA GLY A 17 10.16 -4.75 2.69
C GLY A 17 8.82 -4.81 3.43
N ASP A 18 8.29 -3.65 3.74
CA ASP A 18 6.97 -3.44 4.32
C ASP A 18 5.93 -3.09 3.24
N CYS A 19 4.85 -2.42 3.62
CA CYS A 19 3.72 -2.15 2.74
C CYS A 19 4.12 -1.25 1.56
N GLU A 20 4.87 -0.18 1.78
CA GLU A 20 5.29 0.73 0.73
C GLU A 20 6.32 0.09 -0.20
N ASP A 21 7.30 -0.63 0.36
CA ASP A 21 8.37 -1.25 -0.41
C ASP A 21 7.83 -2.29 -1.40
N THR A 22 6.94 -3.15 -0.91
CA THR A 22 6.33 -4.20 -1.73
C THR A 22 5.33 -3.62 -2.73
N SER A 23 4.62 -2.54 -2.37
CA SER A 23 3.74 -1.81 -3.29
C SER A 23 4.52 -1.13 -4.41
N LEU A 24 5.70 -0.57 -4.13
CA LEU A 24 6.59 0.03 -5.12
C LEU A 24 7.08 -1.02 -6.13
N VAL A 25 7.45 -2.22 -5.66
CA VAL A 25 7.80 -3.35 -6.55
C VAL A 25 6.62 -3.71 -7.46
N LEU A 26 5.45 -3.95 -6.88
CA LEU A 26 4.26 -4.37 -7.61
C LEU A 26 3.82 -3.32 -8.64
N CYS A 27 3.72 -2.05 -8.22
CA CYS A 27 3.36 -0.95 -9.11
C CYS A 27 4.37 -0.81 -10.25
N SER A 28 5.67 -0.85 -9.96
CA SER A 28 6.71 -0.74 -11.00
C SER A 28 6.61 -1.84 -12.06
N LEU A 29 6.27 -3.07 -11.66
CA LEU A 29 6.05 -4.16 -12.60
C LEU A 29 4.78 -3.94 -13.44
N LEU A 30 3.66 -3.60 -12.81
CA LEU A 30 2.37 -3.40 -13.48
C LEU A 30 2.39 -2.20 -14.44
N ARG A 31 3.14 -1.15 -14.13
CA ARG A 31 3.29 0.05 -14.98
C ARG A 31 3.87 -0.21 -16.36
N ASN A 32 4.43 -1.40 -16.61
CA ASN A 32 4.82 -1.82 -17.96
C ASN A 32 3.62 -2.07 -18.89
N THR A 33 2.43 -2.32 -18.34
CA THR A 33 1.26 -2.75 -19.13
C THR A 33 -0.04 -2.03 -18.77
N ILE A 34 -0.19 -1.55 -17.53
CA ILE A 34 -1.42 -0.95 -17.04
C ILE A 34 -1.19 0.34 -16.25
N ASN A 35 -2.24 1.17 -16.14
CA ASN A 35 -2.20 2.40 -15.36
C ASN A 35 -2.45 2.14 -13.87
N ALA A 36 -1.43 1.65 -13.17
CA ALA A 36 -1.45 1.42 -11.73
C ALA A 36 -0.85 2.58 -10.94
N HIS A 37 -1.24 2.71 -9.67
CA HIS A 37 -0.67 3.67 -8.73
C HIS A 37 -0.41 2.97 -7.40
N VAL A 38 0.60 3.43 -6.66
CA VAL A 38 0.67 3.14 -5.24
C VAL A 38 -0.27 4.11 -4.55
N ALA A 39 -1.18 3.59 -3.72
CA ALA A 39 -2.02 4.37 -2.84
C ALA A 39 -1.39 4.43 -1.45
N LEU A 40 -1.48 5.59 -0.80
CA LEU A 40 -1.18 5.81 0.60
C LEU A 40 -2.45 6.25 1.30
N GLY A 41 -2.70 5.69 2.47
CA GLY A 41 -3.90 5.99 3.21
C GLY A 41 -3.93 5.31 4.55
N SER A 42 -5.13 4.99 5.01
CA SER A 42 -5.32 4.16 6.20
C SER A 42 -5.99 2.83 5.85
N TYR A 43 -5.57 1.77 6.54
CA TYR A 43 -6.33 0.54 6.65
C TYR A 43 -6.79 0.39 8.10
N GLN A 44 -8.11 0.43 8.32
CA GLN A 44 -8.71 0.43 9.67
C GLN A 44 -8.09 1.47 10.63
N GLY A 45 -7.72 2.65 10.11
CA GLY A 45 -7.16 3.75 10.89
C GLY A 45 -5.63 3.72 11.05
N TYR A 46 -4.92 2.76 10.44
CA TYR A 46 -3.46 2.68 10.48
C TYR A 46 -2.84 3.00 9.12
N GLY A 47 -1.77 3.79 9.11
CA GLY A 47 -1.08 4.18 7.88
C GLY A 47 -0.63 2.98 7.06
N HIS A 48 -1.08 2.87 5.82
CA HIS A 48 -0.87 1.71 4.95
C HIS A 48 -0.62 2.12 3.49
N ALA A 49 0.03 1.23 2.75
CA ALA A 49 0.30 1.41 1.33
C ALA A 49 -0.09 0.14 0.55
N TRP A 50 -0.73 0.33 -0.60
CA TRP A 50 -1.19 -0.73 -1.49
C TRP A 50 -1.14 -0.28 -2.94
N VAL A 51 -1.44 -1.16 -3.89
CA VAL A 51 -1.54 -0.78 -5.31
C VAL A 51 -3.01 -0.69 -5.72
N VAL A 52 -3.36 0.34 -6.50
CA VAL A 52 -4.69 0.50 -7.09
C VAL A 52 -4.62 0.46 -8.61
N TYR A 53 -5.60 -0.21 -9.22
CA TYR A 53 -5.79 -0.23 -10.67
C TYR A 53 -7.27 -0.45 -11.01
N GLY A 54 -7.85 0.44 -11.82
CA GLY A 54 -9.22 0.28 -12.31
C GLY A 54 -10.27 0.11 -11.20
N GLY A 55 -10.07 0.74 -10.04
CA GLY A 55 -10.93 0.61 -8.86
C GLY A 55 -10.68 -0.64 -8.01
N GLN A 56 -9.74 -1.51 -8.38
CA GLN A 56 -9.33 -2.68 -7.59
C GLN A 56 -8.16 -2.35 -6.67
N ILE A 57 -8.16 -2.95 -5.49
CA ILE A 57 -7.06 -2.93 -4.52
C ILE A 57 -6.24 -4.20 -4.71
N LEU A 58 -4.92 -4.04 -4.85
CA LEU A 58 -3.95 -5.13 -4.90
C LEU A 58 -3.07 -5.03 -3.65
N GLU A 59 -3.25 -5.99 -2.75
CA GLU A 59 -2.59 -6.03 -1.44
C GLU A 59 -1.36 -6.95 -1.50
N SER A 60 -0.16 -6.36 -1.41
CA SER A 60 1.12 -7.08 -1.51
C SER A 60 1.62 -7.66 -0.17
N THR A 61 0.98 -7.32 0.95
CA THR A 61 1.33 -7.85 2.29
C THR A 61 0.62 -9.15 2.63
N TYR A 62 -0.36 -9.59 1.82
CA TYR A 62 -0.97 -10.91 1.95
C TYR A 62 -0.01 -12.04 1.53
N THR A 63 -0.23 -13.24 2.09
CA THR A 63 0.59 -14.43 1.79
C THR A 63 0.37 -15.00 0.40
N SER A 64 -0.71 -14.60 -0.28
CA SER A 64 -1.01 -14.98 -1.66
C SER A 64 -1.87 -13.91 -2.34
N ALA A 65 -1.76 -13.83 -3.68
CA ALA A 65 -2.58 -12.94 -4.47
C ALA A 65 -4.05 -13.38 -4.44
N ARG A 66 -4.94 -12.48 -4.02
CA ARG A 66 -6.38 -12.72 -3.90
C ARG A 66 -7.16 -11.40 -3.90
N PRO A 67 -8.48 -11.42 -4.13
CA PRO A 67 -9.33 -10.26 -3.88
C PRO A 67 -9.27 -9.83 -2.41
N VAL A 68 -9.26 -8.52 -2.18
CA VAL A 68 -9.38 -7.93 -0.84
C VAL A 68 -10.83 -8.13 -0.34
N PRO A 69 -11.03 -8.76 0.84
CA PRO A 69 -12.38 -9.05 1.36
C PRO A 69 -13.13 -7.83 1.89
N ASP A 70 -12.40 -6.85 2.36
CA ASP A 70 -12.85 -5.69 3.13
C ASP A 70 -12.38 -4.38 2.50
N PRO A 71 -12.65 -4.14 1.19
CA PRO A 71 -12.15 -2.94 0.51
C PRO A 71 -12.63 -1.63 1.13
N GLN A 72 -13.76 -1.65 1.86
CA GLN A 72 -14.28 -0.49 2.58
C GLN A 72 -13.40 -0.03 3.75
N ASP A 73 -12.50 -0.89 4.22
CA ASP A 73 -11.60 -0.59 5.34
C ASP A 73 -10.32 0.12 4.86
N TYR A 74 -10.14 0.26 3.54
CA TYR A 74 -9.04 0.99 2.91
C TYR A 74 -9.50 2.40 2.53
N ASP A 75 -8.94 3.41 3.17
CA ASP A 75 -9.22 4.82 2.92
C ASP A 75 -8.00 5.49 2.27
N GLY A 76 -8.06 5.69 0.95
CA GLY A 76 -6.96 6.23 0.15
C GLY A 76 -6.90 7.75 0.15
N LEU A 77 -5.79 8.31 0.61
CA LEU A 77 -5.54 9.75 0.68
C LEU A 77 -4.73 10.27 -0.51
N VAL A 78 -3.75 9.47 -0.94
CA VAL A 78 -2.86 9.81 -2.07
C VAL A 78 -2.74 8.60 -2.98
N ALA A 79 -2.73 8.83 -4.30
CA ALA A 79 -2.31 7.84 -5.28
C ALA A 79 -1.17 8.42 -6.12
N PHE A 80 -0.08 7.68 -6.30
CA PHE A 80 1.06 8.17 -7.07
C PHE A 80 1.71 7.08 -7.92
N ASN A 81 2.41 7.53 -8.96
CA ASN A 81 3.32 6.70 -9.75
C ASN A 81 4.53 7.57 -10.18
N ASN A 82 5.34 7.08 -11.12
CA ASN A 82 6.53 7.78 -11.59
C ASN A 82 6.24 9.06 -12.41
N CYS A 83 4.99 9.32 -12.79
CA CYS A 83 4.58 10.45 -13.63
C CYS A 83 3.70 11.46 -12.88
N GLU A 84 2.98 11.03 -11.84
CA GLU A 84 1.97 11.87 -11.20
C GLU A 84 1.77 11.53 -9.72
N VAL A 85 1.25 12.51 -8.99
CA VAL A 85 0.77 12.41 -7.62
C VAL A 85 -0.64 12.99 -7.59
N ILE A 86 -1.58 12.24 -7.04
CA ILE A 86 -3.00 12.58 -6.97
C ILE A 86 -3.40 12.56 -5.50
N GLU A 87 -3.81 13.72 -4.98
CA GLU A 87 -4.36 13.85 -3.63
C GLU A 87 -5.89 13.79 -3.67
N SER A 88 -6.52 13.09 -2.74
CA SER A 88 -7.99 13.01 -2.64
C SER A 88 -8.62 14.36 -2.30
N TYR A 89 -7.89 15.19 -1.58
CA TYR A 89 -8.17 16.61 -1.32
C TYR A 89 -6.84 17.36 -1.14
N PRO A 90 -6.80 18.69 -1.37
CA PRO A 90 -5.58 19.46 -1.19
C PRO A 90 -5.02 19.35 0.23
N GLY A 91 -3.78 18.85 0.36
CA GLY A 91 -3.10 18.68 1.65
C GLY A 91 -3.11 17.25 2.18
N ALA A 92 -3.81 16.31 1.54
CA ALA A 92 -3.87 14.90 1.94
C ALA A 92 -2.47 14.25 2.00
N LEU A 93 -1.53 14.68 1.13
CA LEU A 93 -0.14 14.21 1.19
C LEU A 93 0.63 14.70 2.42
N ALA A 94 0.25 15.81 3.04
CA ALA A 94 0.86 16.22 4.30
C ALA A 94 0.30 15.37 5.46
N GLU A 95 -1.01 15.18 5.48
CA GLU A 95 -1.72 14.46 6.54
C GLU A 95 -1.33 12.97 6.64
N ILE A 96 -1.03 12.32 5.50
CA ILE A 96 -0.59 10.91 5.53
C ILE A 96 0.68 10.70 6.36
N PHE A 97 1.60 11.66 6.40
CA PHE A 97 2.82 11.56 7.19
C PHE A 97 2.59 11.88 8.67
N GLU A 98 1.41 12.38 9.03
CA GLU A 98 0.97 12.57 10.42
C GLU A 98 0.24 11.33 10.97
N LEU A 99 -0.22 10.42 10.10
CA LEU A 99 -0.84 9.17 10.52
C LEU A 99 0.18 8.30 11.27
N GLY A 100 -0.24 7.84 12.46
CA GLY A 100 0.56 6.94 13.28
C GLY A 100 0.84 5.61 12.58
N ARG A 101 2.07 5.10 12.76
CA ARG A 101 2.49 3.79 12.25
C ARG A 101 2.60 2.80 13.40
N ASP A 102 1.81 1.74 13.34
CA ASP A 102 1.89 0.60 14.25
C ASP A 102 1.96 -0.69 13.41
N GLU A 103 3.18 -1.05 13.00
CA GLU A 103 3.44 -2.20 12.14
C GLU A 103 2.94 -3.52 12.75
N VAL A 104 3.06 -3.67 14.07
CA VAL A 104 2.65 -4.90 14.76
C VAL A 104 1.14 -5.04 14.70
N THR A 105 0.41 -3.96 15.00
CA THR A 105 -1.06 -3.98 14.91
C THR A 105 -1.50 -4.19 13.47
N LYS A 106 -0.88 -3.51 12.48
CA LYS A 106 -1.18 -3.72 11.05
C LYS A 106 -1.00 -5.17 10.62
N LEU A 107 0.12 -5.80 10.95
CA LEU A 107 0.38 -7.22 10.63
C LEU A 107 -0.69 -8.14 11.22
N ASN A 108 -1.13 -7.87 12.46
CA ASN A 108 -2.20 -8.63 13.09
C ASN A 108 -3.56 -8.41 12.39
N LEU A 109 -3.87 -7.18 11.96
CA LEU A 109 -5.09 -6.90 11.21
C LEU A 109 -5.08 -7.59 9.85
N MET A 110 -3.97 -7.53 9.12
CA MET A 110 -3.81 -8.25 7.85
C MET A 110 -3.99 -9.76 8.03
N ALA A 111 -3.39 -10.34 9.06
CA ALA A 111 -3.57 -11.76 9.39
C ALA A 111 -5.04 -12.11 9.65
N ARG A 112 -5.78 -11.27 10.40
CA ARG A 112 -7.21 -11.48 10.65
C ARG A 112 -8.06 -11.34 9.39
N ALA A 113 -7.72 -10.42 8.49
CA ALA A 113 -8.39 -10.30 7.19
C ALA A 113 -8.18 -11.57 6.34
N LEU A 114 -7.04 -12.25 6.50
CA LEU A 114 -6.81 -13.57 5.87
C LEU A 114 -7.74 -14.65 6.43
N GLU A 115 -7.92 -14.70 7.74
CA GLU A 115 -8.73 -15.71 8.47
C GLU A 115 -10.24 -15.56 8.26
N ALA A 116 -10.76 -14.35 8.06
CA ALA A 116 -12.20 -14.08 7.95
C ALA A 116 -12.89 -14.72 6.72
N ILE A 117 -12.13 -15.34 5.81
CA ILE A 117 -12.62 -15.99 4.59
C ILE A 117 -12.25 -17.50 4.51
N ALA A 118 -11.61 -18.04 5.54
CA ALA A 118 -11.22 -19.45 5.62
C ALA A 118 -12.34 -20.30 6.25
#